data_AF-L8PQS0-F1
#
_entry.id   AF-L8PQS0-F1
#
_cell.length_a   1.000
_cell.length_b   1.000
_cell.length_c   1.000
_cell.angle_alpha   90.00
_cell.angle_beta   90.00
_cell.angle_gamma   90.00
#
_symmetry.space_group_name_H-M   'P 1'
#
loop_
_entity.id
_entity.type
_entity.pdbx_description
1 polymer ?
#
loop_
_entity_poly.entity_id
_entity_poly.type
_entity_poly.pdbx_seq_one_letter_code
_entity_poly.pdbx_strand_id
1 'polypeptide(L)' 'MPTTRRISMPSHGDALQQARADYEHHLQNCRQCHVDTVPCAVAKHLLRLYNNARRSGNQPGSARH' A
#
# COMPACT_ATOMS: atom_id res chain seq x y z
N MET A 1 20.10 24.61 15.69
CA MET A 1 18.78 24.09 16.13
C MET A 1 18.52 22.77 15.44
N PRO A 2 18.13 21.70 16.16
CA PRO A 2 17.97 20.38 15.56
C PRO A 2 16.70 20.32 14.71
N THR A 3 16.85 19.99 13.43
CA THR A 3 15.77 19.66 12.50
C THR A 3 15.14 18.35 12.95
N THR A 4 14.08 18.43 13.75
CA THR A 4 13.24 17.28 14.07
C THR A 4 12.62 16.78 12.77
N ARG A 5 13.28 15.79 12.17
CA ARG A 5 12.80 14.99 11.05
C ARG A 5 11.54 14.28 11.54
N ARG A 6 10.40 14.95 11.35
CA ARG A 6 9.09 14.44 11.71
C ARG A 6 8.90 13.15 10.93
N ILE A 7 9.07 12.02 11.61
CA ILE A 7 8.64 10.73 11.11
C ILE A 7 7.12 10.84 11.10
N SER A 8 6.56 11.35 10.00
CA SER A 8 5.13 11.25 9.75
C SER A 8 4.83 9.76 9.77
N MET A 9 4.19 9.31 10.86
CA MET A 9 3.43 8.07 10.80
C MET A 9 2.50 8.22 9.59
N PRO A 10 2.59 7.33 8.59
CA PRO A 10 1.76 7.43 7.42
C PRO A 10 0.32 7.42 7.91
N SER A 11 -0.41 8.50 7.61
CA SER A 11 -1.84 8.53 7.86
C SER A 11 -2.48 7.39 7.07
N HIS A 12 -3.68 6.95 7.43
CA HIS A 12 -4.34 5.85 6.72
C HIS A 12 -4.43 6.10 5.20
N GLY A 13 -4.54 7.37 4.79
CA GLY A 13 -4.44 7.79 3.38
C GLY A 13 -3.05 7.59 2.76
N ASP A 14 -1.98 7.88 3.50
CA ASP A 14 -0.60 7.65 3.05
C ASP A 14 -0.30 6.15 2.91
N ALA A 15 -0.81 5.31 3.83
CA ALA A 15 -0.66 3.87 3.75
C ALA A 15 -1.39 3.26 2.53
N LEU A 16 -2.57 3.79 2.19
CA LEU A 16 -3.31 3.41 0.98
C LEU A 16 -2.58 3.85 -0.30
N GLN A 17 -2.11 5.10 -0.33
CA GLN A 17 -1.36 5.65 -1.46
C GLN A 17 -0.07 4.85 -1.70
N GLN A 18 0.65 4.52 -0.63
CA GLN A 18 1.87 3.71 -0.68
C GLN A 18 1.58 2.30 -1.21
N ALA A 19 0.60 1.59 -0.65
CA ALA A 19 0.25 0.24 -1.09
C ALA A 19 -0.20 0.20 -2.56
N ARG A 20 -0.85 1.27 -3.05
CA ARG A 20 -1.19 1.42 -4.46
C ARG A 20 0.06 1.60 -5.33
N ALA A 21 0.97 2.50 -4.94
CA ALA A 21 2.21 2.73 -5.67
C ALA A 21 3.08 1.46 -5.75
N ASP A 22 3.18 0.71 -4.65
CA ASP A 22 3.90 -0.57 -4.62
C ASP A 22 3.28 -1.61 -5.57
N TYR A 23 1.95 -1.68 -5.62
CA TYR A 23 1.22 -2.55 -6.55
C TYR A 23 1.47 -2.17 -8.02
N GLU A 24 1.31 -0.89 -8.37
CA GLU A 24 1.52 -0.40 -9.73
C GLU A 24 2.97 -0.56 -10.19
N HIS A 25 3.94 -0.28 -9.30
CA HIS A 25 5.36 -0.48 -9.57
C HIS A 25 5.68 -1.97 -9.79
N HIS A 26 5.07 -2.86 -9.00
CA HIS A 26 5.25 -4.29 -9.18
C HIS A 26 4.71 -4.78 -10.53
N LEU A 27 3.55 -4.30 -10.98
CA LEU A 27 2.99 -4.67 -12.29
C LEU A 27 3.90 -4.26 -13.45
N GLN A 28 4.59 -3.12 -13.33
CA GLN A 28 5.52 -2.63 -14.35
C GLN A 28 6.86 -3.39 -14.34
N ASN A 29 7.33 -3.82 -13.17
CA ASN A 29 8.64 -4.44 -13.02
C ASN A 29 8.61 -5.98 -13.04
N CYS A 30 7.47 -6.60 -12.77
CA CYS A 30 7.34 -8.06 -12.73
C CYS A 30 7.04 -8.62 -14.12
N ARG A 31 8.01 -9.34 -14.71
CA ARG A 31 7.85 -10.07 -15.97
C ARG A 31 6.64 -11.00 -15.98
N GLN A 32 6.35 -11.70 -14.89
CA GLN A 32 5.22 -12.64 -14.84
C GLN A 32 3.87 -11.92 -14.93
N CYS A 33 3.72 -10.80 -14.22
CA CYS A 33 2.51 -9.98 -14.30
C CYS A 33 2.40 -9.26 -15.65
N HIS A 34 3.53 -8.90 -16.26
CA HIS A 34 3.56 -8.20 -17.54
C HIS A 34 3.28 -9.12 -18.73
N VAL A 35 3.83 -10.34 -18.72
CA VAL A 35 3.84 -11.25 -19.88
C VAL A 35 2.65 -12.21 -19.85
N ASP A 36 2.32 -12.76 -18.68
CA ASP A 36 1.34 -13.85 -18.57
C ASP A 36 -0.07 -13.34 -18.21
N THR A 37 -0.19 -12.06 -17.84
CA THR A 37 -1.40 -11.45 -17.23
C THR A 37 -1.90 -12.15 -15.94
N VAL A 38 -1.23 -13.22 -15.51
CA VAL A 38 -1.51 -13.92 -14.26
C VAL A 38 -0.89 -13.14 -13.09
N PRO A 39 -1.69 -12.74 -12.09
CA PRO A 39 -1.17 -12.06 -10.92
C PRO A 39 -0.28 -13.01 -10.11
N CYS A 40 1.00 -12.66 -10.00
CA CYS A 40 1.95 -13.44 -9.21
C CYS A 40 1.61 -13.36 -7.71
N ALA A 41 2.26 -14.18 -6.90
CA ALA A 41 2.03 -14.20 -5.45
C ALA A 41 2.26 -12.84 -4.78
N VAL A 42 3.24 -12.07 -5.28
CA VAL A 42 3.57 -10.73 -4.78
C VAL A 42 2.49 -9.72 -5.17
N ALA A 43 2.06 -9.69 -6.43
CA ALA A 43 0.93 -8.87 -6.87
C ALA A 43 -0.33 -9.14 -6.04
N LYS A 44 -0.62 -10.43 -5.77
CA LYS A 44 -1.74 -10.85 -4.91
C LYS A 44 -1.58 -10.39 -3.45
N HIS A 45 -0.35 -10.38 -2.94
CA HIS A 45 -0.03 -9.87 -1.60
C HIS A 45 -0.24 -8.36 -1.53
N LEU A 46 0.30 -7.60 -2.48
CA LEU A 46 0.17 -6.14 -2.57
C LEU A 46 -1.31 -5.73 -2.71
N LEU A 47 -2.08 -6.46 -3.52
CA LEU A 47 -3.52 -6.23 -3.64
C LEU A 47 -4.25 -6.44 -2.30
N ARG A 48 -3.85 -7.43 -1.49
CA ARG A 48 -4.40 -7.61 -0.13
C ARG A 48 -4.05 -6.46 0.80
N LEU A 49 -2.81 -5.96 0.75
CA LEU A 49 -2.39 -4.81 1.56
C LEU A 49 -3.18 -3.55 1.19
N TYR A 50 -3.34 -3.27 -0.11
CA TYR A 50 -4.15 -2.15 -0.59
C TYR A 50 -5.61 -2.25 -0.13
N ASN A 51 -6.23 -3.43 -0.26
CA ASN A 51 -7.61 -3.64 0.18
C ASN A 51 -7.76 -3.49 1.70
N ASN A 52 -6.78 -3.95 2.48
CA ASN A 52 -6.77 -3.78 3.93
C ASN A 52 -6.64 -2.31 4.32
N ALA A 53 -5.68 -1.59 3.74
CA ALA A 53 -5.50 -0.15 3.97
C ALA A 53 -6.78 0.64 3.60
N ARG A 54 -7.45 0.26 2.50
CA ARG A 54 -8.72 0.87 2.09
C ARG A 54 -9.85 0.63 3.08
N ARG A 55 -9.95 -0.58 3.64
CA ARG A 55 -10.93 -0.91 4.68
C ARG A 55 -10.65 -0.15 5.97
N SER A 56 -9.39 -0.05 6.37
CA SER A 56 -8.97 0.71 7.56
C SER A 56 -9.17 2.22 7.41
N GLY A 57 -9.12 2.77 6.20
CA GLY A 57 -9.45 4.18 5.92
C GLY A 57 -10.97 4.45 5.85
N ASN A 58 -11.77 3.44 5.50
CA ASN A 58 -13.23 3.53 5.40
C ASN A 58 -13.96 3.13 6.70
N GLN A 59 -13.24 2.74 7.76
CA GLN A 59 -13.79 2.66 9.10
C GLN A 59 -13.66 4.02 9.79
N PRO A 60 -14.73 4.82 9.89
CA PRO A 60 -14.75 5.93 10.83
C PRO A 60 -14.78 5.36 12.25
N GLY A 61 -13.62 5.22 12.88
CA GLY A 61 -13.52 5.09 14.34
C GLY A 61 -13.31 3.68 14.92
N SER A 62 -12.27 2.95 14.53
CA SER A 62 -11.83 1.77 15.31
C SER A 62 -10.30 1.64 15.38
N ALA A 63 -9.65 2.69 15.86
CA ALA A 63 -8.32 2.61 16.49
C ALA A 63 -8.17 3.81 17.45
N ARG A 64 -8.99 3.84 18.51
CA ARG A 64 -8.63 4.57 19.73
C ARG A 64 -7.64 3.68 20.48
N HIS A 65 -6.40 4.15 20.58
CA HIS A 65 -5.56 3.84 21.75
C HIS A 65 -5.99 4.78 22.88
#